data_AF-A0A7C6YI70-F1
#
_entry.id   AF-A0A7C6YI70-F1
#
_cell.length_a   1.000
_cell.length_b   1.000
_cell.length_c   1.000
_cell.angle_alpha   90.00
_cell.angle_beta   90.00
_cell.angle_gamma   90.00
#
_symmetry.space_group_name_H-M   'P 1'
#
loop_
_entity.id
_entity.type
_entity.pdbx_description
1 polymer ?
#
loop_
_entity_poly.entity_id
_entity_poly.type
_entity_poly.pdbx_seq_one_letter_code
_entity_poly.pdbx_strand_id
1 'polypeptide(L)'
;MVIYTIGFSQKSLREFVKRLKTTKIKKVVDIRLQNTSQLAGFAKKDDLDYILELVGIDYIHIPGLAPSPDLLKKFKKKEITWEEYEHVFMEQLLMKNLDQILDIEEAEPLCLLCSEDQPLHCHRRLVAEYYAKLHPETVIKHL
;
A
#
# COMPACT_ATOMS: atom_id res chain seq x y z
N MET A 1 -3.45 -9.31 -14.26
CA MET A 1 -2.43 -9.78 -13.30
C MET A 1 -3.01 -10.00 -11.91
N VAL A 2 -2.21 -10.33 -10.88
CA VAL A 2 -2.67 -10.34 -9.48
C VAL A 2 -1.98 -9.24 -8.68
N ILE A 3 -2.76 -8.32 -8.10
CA ILE A 3 -2.26 -7.34 -7.12
C ILE A 3 -2.51 -7.86 -5.72
N TYR A 4 -1.44 -8.06 -4.96
CA TYR A 4 -1.54 -8.32 -3.54
C TYR A 4 -1.55 -7.02 -2.75
N THR A 5 -2.14 -7.04 -1.57
CA THR A 5 -2.09 -5.91 -0.65
C THR A 5 -1.88 -6.41 0.77
N ILE A 6 -1.18 -5.65 1.60
CA ILE A 6 -0.90 -6.00 2.98
C ILE A 6 -0.86 -4.76 3.88
N GLY A 7 -1.20 -4.96 5.15
CA GLY A 7 -1.04 -3.97 6.20
C GLY A 7 -0.11 -4.49 7.28
N PHE A 8 0.83 -3.66 7.77
CA PHE A 8 1.79 -4.12 8.78
C PHE A 8 1.22 -4.14 10.21
N SER A 9 0.19 -3.33 10.52
CA SER A 9 -0.38 -3.30 11.88
C SER A 9 -0.99 -4.65 12.27
N GLN A 10 -0.94 -4.94 13.57
CA GLN A 10 -1.40 -6.20 14.18
C GLN A 10 -0.70 -7.47 13.64
N LYS A 11 0.42 -7.33 12.92
CA LYS A 11 1.24 -8.44 12.45
C LYS A 11 2.64 -8.34 13.04
N SER A 12 3.16 -9.48 13.50
CA SER A 12 4.59 -9.57 13.80
C SER A 12 5.41 -9.58 12.51
N LEU A 13 6.70 -9.24 12.59
CA LEU A 13 7.61 -9.36 11.46
C LEU A 13 7.58 -10.78 10.86
N ARG A 14 7.57 -11.81 11.72
CA ARG A 14 7.52 -13.22 11.30
C ARG A 14 6.28 -13.49 10.44
N GLU A 15 5.12 -13.03 10.89
CA GLU A 15 3.86 -13.25 10.17
C GLU A 15 3.82 -12.46 8.87
N PHE A 16 4.28 -11.21 8.89
CA PHE A 16 4.38 -10.35 7.72
C PHE A 16 5.25 -10.99 6.62
N VAL A 17 6.48 -11.37 6.94
CA VAL A 17 7.40 -12.02 6.00
C VAL A 17 6.86 -13.38 5.54
N LYS A 18 6.28 -14.18 6.44
CA LYS A 18 5.70 -15.47 6.08
C LYS A 18 4.61 -15.32 5.01
N ARG A 19 3.72 -14.33 5.14
CA ARG A 19 2.66 -14.07 4.15
C ARG A 19 3.26 -13.72 2.79
N LEU A 20 4.19 -12.76 2.75
CA LEU A 20 4.84 -12.35 1.50
C LEU A 20 5.57 -13.51 0.80
N LYS A 21 6.33 -14.32 1.55
CA LYS A 21 7.05 -15.47 0.98
C LYS A 21 6.12 -16.57 0.50
N THR A 22 5.05 -16.86 1.23
CA THR A 22 4.08 -17.91 0.86
C THR A 22 3.36 -17.57 -0.44
N THR A 23 3.10 -16.28 -0.68
CA THR A 23 2.50 -15.81 -1.93
C THR A 23 3.54 -15.45 -3.00
N LYS A 24 4.82 -15.74 -2.75
CA LYS A 24 5.95 -15.52 -3.68
C LYS A 24 6.03 -14.07 -4.19
N ILE A 25 5.72 -13.10 -3.32
CA ILE A 25 5.86 -11.68 -3.67
C ILE A 25 7.31 -11.41 -4.05
N LYS A 26 7.48 -10.66 -5.15
CA LYS A 26 8.78 -10.21 -5.67
C LYS A 26 9.09 -8.78 -5.30
N LYS A 27 8.07 -7.92 -5.22
CA LYS A 27 8.23 -6.50 -4.89
C LYS A 27 7.15 -6.03 -3.93
N VAL A 28 7.54 -5.30 -2.89
CA VAL A 28 6.64 -4.55 -2.02
C VAL A 28 6.67 -3.09 -2.43
N VAL A 29 5.49 -2.55 -2.71
CA VAL A 29 5.28 -1.15 -3.03
C VAL A 29 4.70 -0.46 -1.80
N ASP A 30 5.54 0.27 -1.07
CA ASP A 30 5.11 1.09 0.04
C ASP A 30 4.37 2.33 -0.47
N ILE A 31 3.11 2.46 -0.08
CA ILE A 31 2.24 3.60 -0.43
C ILE A 31 1.86 4.41 0.81
N ARG A 32 2.64 4.31 1.89
CA ARG A 32 2.42 5.08 3.11
C ARG A 32 2.88 6.53 2.90
N LEU A 33 2.08 7.46 3.43
CA LEU A 33 2.47 8.87 3.48
C LEU A 33 3.67 9.10 4.40
N GLN A 34 3.68 8.41 5.54
CA GLN A 34 4.76 8.47 6.54
C GLN A 34 5.21 7.04 6.87
N ASN A 35 6.49 6.75 6.71
CA ASN A 35 7.07 5.42 6.93
C ASN A 35 8.31 5.41 7.84
N THR A 36 8.63 6.52 8.49
CA THR A 36 9.82 6.64 9.37
C THR A 36 9.50 6.62 10.86
N SER A 37 8.22 6.45 11.23
CA SER A 37 7.78 6.51 12.63
C SER A 37 8.41 5.42 13.50
N GLN A 38 8.94 5.83 14.67
CA GLN A 38 9.51 4.94 15.68
C GLN A 38 8.49 3.98 16.31
N LEU A 39 7.21 4.33 16.26
CA LEU A 39 6.13 3.49 16.78
C LEU A 39 5.85 2.27 15.88
N ALA A 40 6.37 2.27 14.65
CA ALA A 40 6.11 1.24 13.65
C ALA A 40 7.24 0.20 13.57
N GLY A 41 7.63 -0.39 14.71
CA GLY A 41 8.50 -1.57 14.84
C GLY A 41 9.45 -1.87 13.67
N PHE A 42 9.27 -3.03 13.02
CA PHE A 42 10.02 -3.48 11.84
C PHE A 42 9.66 -2.74 10.55
N ALA A 43 8.58 -1.95 10.56
CA ALA A 43 8.00 -1.34 9.37
C ALA A 43 8.59 0.03 9.07
N LYS A 44 9.56 0.53 9.84
CA LYS A 44 10.33 1.70 9.45
C LYS A 44 10.97 1.48 8.09
N LYS A 45 10.97 2.51 7.25
CA LYS A 45 11.46 2.44 5.87
C LYS A 45 12.77 1.66 5.74
N ASP A 46 13.83 2.12 6.42
CA ASP A 46 15.18 1.56 6.24
C ASP A 46 15.29 0.14 6.81
N ASP A 47 14.65 -0.14 7.95
CA ASP A 47 14.62 -1.50 8.52
C ASP A 47 13.82 -2.45 7.62
N LEU A 48 12.68 -2.01 7.12
CA LEU A 48 11.80 -2.81 6.27
C LEU A 48 12.47 -3.12 4.93
N ASP A 49 13.10 -2.12 4.31
CA ASP A 49 13.86 -2.26 3.07
C ASP A 49 14.94 -3.35 3.23
N TYR A 50 15.77 -3.22 4.28
CA TYR A 50 16.81 -4.20 4.59
C TYR A 50 16.26 -5.61 4.87
N ILE A 51 15.17 -5.73 5.65
CA ILE A 51 14.55 -7.03 5.94
C ILE A 51 14.02 -7.68 4.66
N LEU A 52 13.39 -6.91 3.77
CA LEU A 52 12.87 -7.41 2.50
C LEU A 52 14.00 -7.85 1.56
N GLU A 53 15.09 -7.08 1.48
CA GLU A 53 16.31 -7.45 0.76
C GLU A 53 16.86 -8.80 1.25
N LEU A 54 16.98 -8.98 2.57
CA LEU A 54 17.47 -10.23 3.18
C LEU A 54 16.62 -11.46 2.83
N VAL A 55 15.34 -11.27 2.51
CA VAL A 55 14.44 -12.37 2.11
C VAL A 55 14.21 -12.43 0.60
N GLY A 56 14.93 -11.63 -0.18
CA GLY A 56 14.90 -11.61 -1.65
C GLY A 56 13.63 -11.00 -2.21
N ILE A 57 13.13 -9.93 -1.58
CA ILE A 57 11.96 -9.17 -2.00
C ILE A 57 12.38 -7.72 -2.22
N ASP A 58 12.14 -7.19 -3.41
CA ASP A 58 12.43 -5.81 -3.75
C ASP A 58 11.49 -4.86 -2.99
N TYR A 59 11.95 -3.64 -2.74
CA TYR A 59 11.18 -2.63 -2.06
C TYR A 59 11.24 -1.30 -2.81
N ILE A 60 10.10 -0.63 -2.93
CA ILE A 60 10.01 0.73 -3.46
C ILE A 60 8.98 1.52 -2.66
N HIS A 61 9.25 2.80 -2.43
CA HIS A 61 8.32 3.73 -1.78
C HIS A 61 7.76 4.72 -2.81
N ILE A 62 6.44 4.70 -2.98
CA ILE A 62 5.71 5.57 -3.91
C ILE A 62 4.73 6.45 -3.10
N PRO A 63 5.19 7.55 -2.48
CA PRO A 63 4.33 8.44 -1.71
C PRO A 63 3.28 9.15 -2.58
N GLY A 64 3.44 9.15 -3.91
CA GLY A 64 2.43 9.61 -4.86
C GLY A 64 1.09 8.89 -4.70
N LEU A 65 1.10 7.62 -4.29
CA LEU A 65 -0.10 6.80 -4.08
C LEU A 65 -0.68 6.90 -2.66
N ALA A 66 -0.09 7.75 -1.82
CA ALA A 66 -0.62 8.04 -0.49
C ALA A 66 -1.67 9.16 -0.55
N PRO A 67 -2.62 9.18 0.42
CA PRO A 67 -3.52 10.32 0.59
C PRO A 67 -2.74 11.60 0.89
N SER A 68 -3.26 12.75 0.46
CA SER A 68 -2.66 14.02 0.85
C SER A 68 -2.61 14.19 2.38
N PRO A 69 -1.61 14.90 2.94
CA PRO A 69 -1.53 15.15 4.38
C PRO A 69 -2.77 15.81 4.97
N ASP A 70 -3.40 16.74 4.23
CA ASP A 70 -4.61 17.45 4.67
C ASP A 70 -5.81 16.50 4.76
N LEU A 71 -6.03 15.68 3.72
CA LEU A 71 -7.09 14.69 3.69
C LEU A 71 -6.96 13.69 4.85
N LEU A 72 -5.75 13.15 5.04
CA LEU A 72 -5.48 12.21 6.13
C LEU A 72 -5.69 12.85 7.50
N LYS A 73 -5.33 14.13 7.67
CA LYS A 73 -5.53 14.87 8.92
C LYS A 73 -7.01 15.09 9.22
N LYS A 74 -7.80 15.52 8.24
CA LYS A 74 -9.26 15.70 8.37
C LYS A 74 -9.94 14.40 8.78
N PHE A 75 -9.61 13.30 8.11
CA PHE A 75 -10.15 11.98 8.43
C PHE A 75 -9.78 11.52 9.85
N LYS A 76 -8.50 11.64 10.24
CA LYS A 76 -8.06 11.28 11.61
C LYS A 76 -8.72 12.11 12.71
N LYS A 77 -9.06 13.36 12.42
CA LYS A 77 -9.79 14.24 13.33
C LYS A 77 -11.31 14.03 13.32
N LYS A 78 -11.81 13.10 12.48
CA LYS A 78 -13.24 12.85 12.27
C LYS A 78 -14.00 14.09 11.77
N GLU A 79 -13.31 14.96 11.03
CA GLU A 79 -13.92 16.12 10.37
C GLU A 79 -14.65 15.72 9.08
N ILE A 80 -14.32 14.56 8.50
CA ILE A 80 -14.95 13.99 7.32
C ILE A 80 -15.26 12.49 7.53
N THR A 81 -16.23 11.96 6.81
CA THR A 81 -16.57 10.53 6.80
C THR A 81 -15.62 9.71 5.93
N TRP A 82 -15.75 8.38 5.96
CA TRP A 82 -15.01 7.50 5.06
C TRP A 82 -15.42 7.71 3.60
N GLU A 83 -16.71 7.93 3.34
CA GLU A 83 -17.26 8.15 2.00
C GLU A 83 -16.71 9.45 1.39
N GLU A 84 -16.65 10.53 2.18
CA GLU A 84 -16.02 11.79 1.77
C GLU A 84 -14.52 11.61 1.53
N TYR A 85 -13.84 10.86 2.40
CA TYR A 85 -12.43 10.53 2.23
C TYR A 85 -12.17 9.78 0.92
N GLU A 86 -12.97 8.75 0.63
CA GLU A 86 -12.88 7.93 -0.57
C GLU A 86 -13.07 8.79 -1.82
N HIS A 87 -14.11 9.63 -1.84
CA HIS A 87 -14.38 10.53 -2.95
C HIS A 87 -13.19 11.46 -3.25
N VAL A 88 -12.71 12.19 -2.25
CA VAL A 88 -11.59 13.13 -2.43
C VAL A 88 -10.29 12.40 -2.79
N PHE A 89 -10.03 11.23 -2.19
CA PHE A 89 -8.84 10.46 -2.50
C PHE A 89 -8.84 9.95 -3.95
N MET A 90 -10.00 9.52 -4.46
CA MET A 90 -10.13 9.07 -5.85
C MET A 90 -9.89 10.22 -6.84
N GLU A 91 -10.38 11.43 -6.55
CA GLU A 91 -10.05 12.63 -7.33
C GLU A 91 -8.55 12.92 -7.33
N GLN A 92 -7.90 12.80 -6.17
CA GLN A 92 -6.44 12.96 -6.06
C GLN A 92 -5.67 11.93 -6.87
N LEU A 93 -6.13 10.67 -6.89
CA LEU A 93 -5.51 9.62 -7.69
C LEU A 93 -5.65 9.89 -9.20
N LEU A 94 -6.83 10.35 -9.63
CA LEU A 94 -7.09 10.71 -11.04
C LEU A 94 -6.18 11.85 -11.51
N MET A 95 -5.93 12.85 -10.67
CA MET A 95 -5.12 14.02 -11.02
C MET A 95 -3.61 13.75 -11.08
N LYS A 96 -3.12 12.68 -10.44
CA LYS A 96 -1.69 12.49 -10.21
C LYS A 96 -0.90 11.91 -11.40
N ASN A 97 -1.55 11.60 -12.53
CA ASN A 97 -1.00 10.85 -13.66
C ASN A 97 -0.38 9.51 -13.22
N LEU A 98 -0.97 8.44 -13.70
CA LEU A 98 -0.74 7.07 -13.24
C LEU A 98 0.55 6.44 -13.77
N ASP A 99 1.47 7.23 -14.32
CA ASP A 99 2.72 6.70 -14.85
C ASP A 99 3.51 5.94 -13.76
N GLN A 100 3.40 6.37 -12.49
CA GLN A 100 3.98 5.67 -11.34
C GLN A 100 3.29 4.34 -10.99
N ILE A 101 2.04 4.16 -11.43
CA ILE A 101 1.32 2.90 -11.34
C ILE A 101 1.72 1.97 -12.49
N LEU A 102 2.14 2.49 -13.65
CA LEU A 102 2.61 1.66 -14.76
C LEU A 102 3.97 1.01 -14.44
N ASP A 103 4.82 1.68 -13.65
CA ASP A 103 6.07 1.09 -13.11
C ASP A 103 5.84 -0.14 -12.21
N ILE A 104 4.60 -0.38 -11.79
CA ILE A 104 4.20 -1.55 -11.00
C ILE A 104 4.13 -2.81 -11.89
N GLU A 105 3.87 -2.68 -13.19
CA GLU A 105 3.63 -3.80 -14.11
C GLU A 105 4.87 -4.66 -14.38
N GLU A 106 6.07 -4.09 -14.27
CA GLU A 106 7.31 -4.81 -14.60
C GLU A 106 7.69 -5.89 -13.57
N ALA A 107 7.07 -5.91 -12.39
CA ALA A 107 7.44 -6.82 -11.30
C ALA A 107 6.24 -7.59 -10.74
N GLU A 108 5.93 -8.74 -11.35
CA GLU A 108 4.94 -9.68 -10.80
C GLU A 108 5.60 -10.82 -9.99
N PRO A 109 5.02 -11.23 -8.84
CA PRO A 109 3.86 -10.65 -8.16
C PRO A 109 4.26 -9.51 -7.19
N LEU A 110 3.52 -8.41 -7.23
CA LEU A 110 3.73 -7.26 -6.33
C LEU A 110 2.74 -7.21 -5.15
N CYS A 111 3.10 -6.47 -4.10
CA CYS A 111 2.26 -6.25 -2.95
C CYS A 111 2.22 -4.77 -2.51
N LEU A 112 1.04 -4.14 -2.51
CA LEU A 112 0.84 -2.80 -1.97
C LEU A 112 0.82 -2.81 -0.43
N LEU A 113 1.65 -1.98 0.20
CA LEU A 113 1.78 -1.89 1.65
C LEU A 113 1.13 -0.61 2.20
N CYS A 114 0.20 -0.75 3.17
CA CYS A 114 -0.26 0.34 4.04
C CYS A 114 -0.04 0.04 5.53
N SER A 115 -0.53 0.93 6.40
CA SER A 115 -0.33 0.79 7.85
C SER A 115 -1.42 -0.05 8.49
N GLU A 116 -2.66 0.18 8.11
CA GLU A 116 -3.90 -0.36 8.65
C GLU A 116 -3.92 -1.88 8.55
N ASP A 117 -4.44 -2.60 9.54
CA ASP A 117 -4.53 -4.06 9.47
C ASP A 117 -5.51 -4.51 8.37
N GLN A 118 -6.73 -3.98 8.40
CA GLN A 118 -7.83 -4.35 7.50
C GLN A 118 -7.93 -3.43 6.28
N PRO A 119 -8.33 -3.96 5.10
CA PRO A 119 -8.39 -3.17 3.87
C PRO A 119 -9.65 -2.30 3.74
N LEU A 120 -10.72 -2.61 4.49
CA LEU A 120 -12.06 -2.02 4.30
C LEU A 120 -12.04 -0.48 4.29
N HIS A 121 -11.32 0.12 5.23
CA HIS A 121 -11.12 1.57 5.32
C HIS A 121 -9.62 1.92 5.21
N CYS A 122 -8.91 1.34 4.24
CA CYS A 122 -7.54 1.74 3.90
C CYS A 122 -7.44 2.22 2.44
N HIS A 123 -6.61 3.24 2.20
CA HIS A 123 -6.31 3.72 0.85
C HIS A 123 -5.69 2.67 -0.05
N ARG A 124 -5.00 1.64 0.49
CA ARG A 124 -4.45 0.53 -0.32
C ARG A 124 -5.51 -0.20 -1.13
N ARG A 125 -6.73 -0.29 -0.59
CA ARG A 125 -7.86 -0.89 -1.29
C ARG A 125 -8.24 -0.01 -2.48
N LEU A 126 -8.39 1.29 -2.24
CA LEU A 126 -8.77 2.27 -3.27
C LEU A 126 -7.74 2.31 -4.41
N VAL A 127 -6.44 2.27 -4.10
CA VAL A 127 -5.38 2.19 -5.11
C VAL A 127 -5.48 0.89 -5.93
N ALA A 128 -5.67 -0.26 -5.29
CA ALA A 128 -5.80 -1.54 -5.97
C ALA A 128 -7.07 -1.63 -6.85
N GLU A 129 -8.20 -1.14 -6.35
CA GLU A 129 -9.47 -1.08 -7.07
C GLU A 129 -9.39 -0.12 -8.25
N TYR A 130 -8.72 1.01 -8.07
CA TYR A 130 -8.49 1.96 -9.15
C TYR A 130 -7.61 1.35 -10.25
N TYR A 131 -6.55 0.62 -9.88
CA TYR A 131 -5.75 -0.14 -10.84
C TYR A 131 -6.61 -1.14 -11.62
N ALA A 132 -7.39 -1.97 -10.91
CA ALA A 132 -8.22 -2.99 -11.55
C ALA A 132 -9.31 -2.40 -12.46
N LYS A 133 -9.75 -1.17 -12.20
CA LYS A 133 -10.66 -0.44 -13.10
C LYS A 133 -10.01 -0.12 -14.45
N LEU A 134 -8.71 0.16 -14.46
CA LEU A 134 -7.94 0.46 -15.67
C LEU A 134 -7.45 -0.81 -16.38
N HIS A 135 -7.26 -1.90 -15.62
CA HIS A 135 -6.79 -3.20 -16.07
C HIS A 135 -7.79 -4.29 -15.63
N PRO A 136 -8.91 -4.48 -16.37
CA PRO A 136 -10.06 -5.28 -15.94
C PRO A 136 -9.76 -6.75 -15.62
N GLU A 137 -8.67 -7.31 -16.14
CA GLU A 137 -8.17 -8.65 -15.85
C GLU A 137 -7.38 -8.76 -14.54
N THR A 138 -7.28 -7.67 -13.78
CA THR A 138 -6.61 -7.65 -12.48
C THR A 138 -7.45 -8.29 -11.40
N VAL A 139 -6.83 -9.22 -10.67
CA VAL A 139 -7.41 -9.84 -9.47
C VAL A 139 -6.73 -9.25 -8.23
N ILE A 140 -7.53 -8.68 -7.32
CA ILE A 140 -7.04 -8.13 -6.05
C ILE A 140 -7.07 -9.22 -4.97
N LYS A 141 -5.98 -9.37 -4.23
CA LYS A 141 -5.89 -10.28 -3.07
C LYS A 141 -5.36 -9.55 -1.83
N HIS A 142 -6.10 -9.60 -0.73
CA HIS A 142 -5.67 -9.03 0.55
C HIS A 142 -4.98 -10.12 1.40
N LEU A 143 -3.74 -9.83 1.81
CA LEU A 143 -2.92 -10.69 2.66
C LEU A 143 -3.14 -10.43 4.15
#